data_AF-A0A7K1TPI5-F1
#
_entry.id   AF-A0A7K1TPI5-F1
#
_cell.length_a   1.000
_cell.length_b   1.000
_cell.length_c   1.000
_cell.angle_alpha   90.00
_cell.angle_beta   90.00
_cell.angle_gamma   90.00
#
_symmetry.space_group_name_H-M   'P 1'
#
loop_
_entity.id
_entity.type
_entity.pdbx_description
1 polymer ?
#
loop_
_entity_poly.entity_id
_entity_poly.type
_entity_poly.pdbx_seq_one_letter_code
_entity_poly.pdbx_strand_id
1 'polypeptide(L)'
;MAVLVVRTGGIAGIRRRWRVDPAPDEEQRWVELIESCPWDEPEPESPLGADRFTWLIQATTRHDERRREIPEPALVGAWRDLVDAVRDAPREDRADHSTNEGQ
;
A
#
# COMPACT_ATOMS: atom_id res chain seq x y z
N MET A 1 10.56 8.28 2.51
CA MET A 1 9.13 7.98 2.69
C MET A 1 8.86 6.58 2.18
N ALA A 2 7.86 5.86 2.70
CA ALA A 2 7.48 4.56 2.15
C ALA A 2 6.01 4.24 2.35
N VAL A 3 5.42 3.50 1.42
CA VAL A 3 4.06 2.95 1.53
C VAL A 3 4.13 1.44 1.31
N LEU A 4 3.54 0.69 2.23
CA LEU A 4 3.48 -0.76 2.25
C LEU A 4 2.03 -1.21 2.23
N VAL A 5 1.72 -2.11 1.29
CA VAL A 5 0.42 -2.77 1.19
C VAL A 5 0.62 -4.28 1.25
N VAL A 6 -0.11 -4.95 2.13
CA VAL A 6 -0.11 -6.41 2.26
C VAL A 6 -1.54 -6.91 2.12
N ARG A 7 -1.76 -7.83 1.18
CA ARG A 7 -3.02 -8.58 1.08
C ARG A 7 -2.82 -9.95 1.71
N THR A 8 -3.66 -10.28 2.68
CA THR A 8 -3.72 -11.57 3.36
C THR A 8 -5.12 -12.15 3.23
N GLY A 9 -5.25 -13.47 3.10
CA GLY A 9 -6.57 -14.13 3.07
C GLY A 9 -6.66 -15.36 2.18
N GLY A 10 -7.80 -16.04 2.28
CA GLY A 10 -8.08 -17.31 1.60
C GLY A 10 -7.61 -18.55 2.38
N ILE A 11 -8.20 -19.71 2.03
CA ILE A 11 -8.02 -21.02 2.70
C ILE A 11 -6.56 -21.51 2.69
N ALA A 12 -5.70 -20.95 1.84
CA ALA A 12 -4.29 -21.32 1.70
C ALA A 12 -3.29 -20.31 2.32
N GLY A 13 -3.75 -19.19 2.91
CA GLY A 13 -2.87 -18.23 3.59
C GLY A 13 -1.91 -17.47 2.67
N ILE A 14 -2.26 -17.28 1.39
CA ILE A 14 -1.39 -16.60 0.42
C ILE A 14 -1.26 -15.13 0.82
N ARG A 15 -0.05 -14.73 1.20
CA ARG A 15 0.32 -13.33 1.45
C ARG A 15 0.92 -12.71 0.21
N ARG A 16 0.42 -11.55 -0.21
CA ARG A 16 1.04 -10.72 -1.25
C ARG A 16 1.44 -9.38 -0.66
N ARG A 17 2.64 -8.90 -0.99
CA ARG A 17 3.21 -7.66 -0.47
C ARG A 17 3.64 -6.76 -1.63
N TRP A 18 3.35 -5.48 -1.50
CA TRP A 18 3.80 -4.40 -2.36
C TRP A 18 4.35 -3.29 -1.50
N ARG A 19 5.43 -2.66 -1.96
CA ARG A 19 6.04 -1.52 -1.31
C ARG A 19 6.55 -0.57 -2.36
N VAL A 20 6.39 0.72 -2.09
CA VAL A 20 6.99 1.81 -2.86
C VAL A 20 7.76 2.70 -1.89
N ASP A 21 8.92 3.16 -2.34
CA ASP A 21 9.76 4.16 -1.68
C ASP A 21 9.89 5.31 -2.69
N PRO A 22 8.99 6.31 -2.66
CA PRO A 22 8.93 7.34 -3.68
C PRO A 22 10.21 8.18 -3.76
N ALA A 23 10.56 8.61 -4.98
CA ALA A 23 11.59 9.61 -5.19
C ALA A 23 11.19 10.96 -4.55
N PRO A 24 12.15 11.84 -4.19
CA PRO A 24 11.85 13.10 -3.51
C PRO A 24 10.89 14.02 -4.29
N ASP A 25 10.90 13.97 -5.63
CA ASP A 25 10.01 14.75 -6.48
C ASP A 25 8.57 14.20 -6.53
N GLU A 26 8.40 12.91 -6.24
CA GLU A 26 7.08 12.26 -6.14
C GLU A 26 6.50 12.29 -4.72
N GLU A 27 7.31 12.60 -3.70
CA GLU A 27 6.94 12.56 -2.28
C GLU A 27 5.62 13.29 -2.02
N GLN A 28 5.42 14.46 -2.63
CA GLN A 28 4.21 15.28 -2.46
C GLN A 28 2.94 14.55 -2.94
N ARG A 29 2.98 13.93 -4.12
CA ARG A 29 1.85 13.17 -4.69
C ARG A 29 1.43 12.04 -3.77
N TRP A 30 2.40 11.32 -3.21
CA TRP A 30 2.12 10.22 -2.29
C TRP A 30 1.56 10.71 -0.96
N VAL A 31 2.04 11.85 -0.45
CA VAL A 31 1.49 12.47 0.76
C VAL A 31 0.01 12.82 0.55
N GLU A 32 -0.36 13.40 -0.59
CA GLU A 32 -1.75 13.73 -0.91
C GLU A 32 -2.66 12.48 -0.94
N LEU A 33 -2.19 11.39 -1.56
CA LEU A 33 -2.92 10.11 -1.58
C LEU A 33 -3.12 9.52 -0.18
N ILE A 34 -2.09 9.60 0.67
CA ILE A 34 -2.15 9.13 2.05
C ILE A 34 -3.11 10.00 2.85
N GLU A 35 -3.04 11.33 2.76
CA GLU A 35 -3.88 12.25 3.53
C GLU A 35 -5.35 12.20 3.12
N SER A 36 -5.64 11.84 1.87
CA SER A 36 -7.02 11.62 1.41
C SER A 36 -7.66 10.35 1.99
N CYS A 37 -6.88 9.43 2.56
CA CYS A 37 -7.42 8.19 3.12
C CYS A 37 -8.06 8.42 4.50
N PRO A 38 -9.22 7.81 4.77
CA PRO A 38 -9.92 8.00 6.04
C PRO A 38 -9.36 7.10 7.14
N TRP A 39 -8.14 7.39 7.60
CA TRP A 39 -7.41 6.59 8.59
C TRP A 39 -8.14 6.42 9.93
N ASP A 40 -8.86 7.47 10.36
CA ASP A 40 -9.53 7.55 11.66
C ASP A 40 -11.03 7.22 11.60
N GLU A 41 -11.61 7.00 10.42
CA GLU A 41 -13.02 6.63 10.30
C GLU A 41 -13.25 5.19 10.80
N PRO A 42 -14.44 4.91 11.38
CA PRO A 42 -14.79 3.55 11.78
C PRO A 42 -14.84 2.62 10.56
N GLU A 43 -14.41 1.36 10.73
CA GLU A 43 -14.53 0.37 9.66
C GLU A 43 -16.02 0.16 9.32
N PRO A 44 -16.39 0.15 8.03
CA PRO A 44 -17.75 -0.21 7.66
C PRO A 44 -18.01 -1.67 8.03
N GLU A 45 -19.25 -1.96 8.45
CA GLU A 45 -19.66 -3.30 8.84
C GLU A 45 -19.43 -4.28 7.69
N SER A 46 -18.54 -5.26 7.90
CA SER A 46 -18.22 -6.24 6.88
C SER A 46 -19.29 -7.33 6.82
N PRO A 47 -19.82 -7.66 5.62
CA PRO A 47 -20.76 -8.76 5.48
C PRO A 47 -20.11 -10.09 5.88
N LEU A 48 -20.87 -10.93 6.60
CA LEU A 48 -20.44 -12.25 7.05
C LEU A 48 -20.30 -13.19 5.82
N GLY A 49 -19.07 -13.52 5.43
CA GLY A 49 -18.76 -14.40 4.29
C GLY A 49 -17.48 -15.22 4.48
N ALA A 50 -17.33 -16.28 3.68
CA ALA A 50 -16.30 -17.32 3.86
C ALA A 50 -14.90 -16.92 3.36
N ASP A 51 -14.78 -16.05 2.35
CA ASP A 51 -13.49 -15.62 1.79
C ASP A 51 -13.10 -14.24 2.32
N ARG A 52 -12.42 -14.22 3.48
CA ARG A 52 -11.94 -12.97 4.10
C ARG A 52 -10.55 -12.64 3.57
N PHE A 53 -10.48 -11.85 2.51
CA PHE A 53 -9.26 -11.11 2.19
C PHE A 53 -9.23 -9.81 3.00
N THR A 54 -8.07 -9.52 3.56
CA THR A 54 -7.78 -8.32 4.34
C THR A 54 -6.55 -7.64 3.76
N TRP A 55 -6.56 -6.32 3.80
CA TRP A 55 -5.51 -5.43 3.34
C TRP A 55 -4.92 -4.69 4.52
N LEU A 56 -3.64 -4.87 4.78
CA LEU A 56 -2.88 -4.03 5.70
C LEU A 56 -2.20 -2.94 4.87
N ILE A 57 -2.53 -1.69 5.17
CA ILE A 57 -1.90 -0.50 4.58
C ILE A 57 -1.09 0.18 5.66
N GLN A 58 0.18 0.44 5.37
CA GLN A 58 1.10 1.18 6.23
C GLN A 58 1.77 2.28 5.43
N ALA A 59 1.70 3.51 5.94
CA ALA A 59 2.32 4.68 5.35
C ALA A 59 3.31 5.28 6.35
N THR A 60 4.56 5.45 5.95
CA THR A 60 5.60 6.10 6.75
C THR A 60 6.07 7.35 6.03
N THR A 61 5.69 8.51 6.55
CA THR A 61 6.15 9.82 6.08
C THR A 61 7.28 10.33 6.98
N ARG A 62 7.80 11.53 6.71
CA ARG A 62 8.82 12.16 7.57
C ARG A 62 8.26 12.58 8.94
N HIS A 63 6.96 12.84 9.02
CA HIS A 63 6.32 13.44 10.19
C HIS A 63 5.47 12.45 10.97
N ASP A 64 4.99 11.39 10.31
CA ASP A 64 3.97 10.51 10.86
C ASP A 64 4.04 9.09 10.27
N GLU A 65 3.62 8.11 11.05
CA GLU A 65 3.35 6.75 10.59
C GLU A 65 1.86 6.43 10.78
N ARG A 66 1.21 5.93 9.72
CA ARG A 66 -0.17 5.48 9.76
C ARG A 66 -0.28 4.03 9.36
N ARG A 67 -1.19 3.32 10.03
CA ARG A 67 -1.48 1.92 9.77
C ARG A 67 -2.97 1.70 9.84
N ARG A 68 -3.51 0.99 8.85
CA ARG A 68 -4.89 0.53 8.87
C ARG A 68 -5.02 -0.86 8.28
N GLU A 69 -5.83 -1.67 8.93
CA GLU A 69 -6.31 -2.94 8.39
C GLU A 69 -7.71 -2.72 7.81
N ILE A 70 -7.93 -3.23 6.59
CA ILE A 70 -9.14 -2.97 5.81
C ILE A 70 -9.61 -4.27 5.17
N PRO A 71 -10.85 -4.72 5.40
CA PRO A 71 -11.39 -5.87 4.71
C PRO A 71 -11.56 -5.56 3.22
N GLU A 72 -11.34 -6.55 2.34
CA GLU A 72 -11.48 -6.39 0.89
C GLU A 72 -12.78 -5.69 0.42
N PRO A 73 -13.97 -5.98 0.97
CA PRO A 73 -15.18 -5.24 0.60
C PRO A 73 -15.16 -3.74 0.99
N ALA A 74 -14.37 -3.36 1.98
CA ALA A 74 -14.20 -1.97 2.42
C ALA A 74 -13.07 -1.23 1.69
N LEU A 75 -12.30 -1.93 0.84
CA LEU A 75 -11.22 -1.33 0.04
C LEU A 75 -11.78 -0.58 -1.17
N VAL A 76 -12.40 0.57 -0.92
CA VAL A 76 -13.05 1.44 -1.90
C VAL A 76 -12.56 2.88 -1.75
N GLY A 77 -12.89 3.74 -2.73
CA GLY A 77 -12.53 5.17 -2.68
C GLY A 77 -11.02 5.42 -2.58
N ALA A 78 -10.62 6.34 -1.70
CA ALA A 78 -9.22 6.72 -1.50
C ALA A 78 -8.31 5.52 -1.15
N TRP A 79 -8.83 4.53 -0.41
CA TRP A 79 -8.07 3.32 -0.10
C TRP A 79 -7.74 2.49 -1.33
N ARG A 80 -8.71 2.37 -2.25
CA ARG A 80 -8.51 1.65 -3.51
C ARG A 80 -7.47 2.37 -4.36
N ASP A 81 -7.58 3.68 -4.45
CA ASP A 81 -6.67 4.52 -5.24
C ASP A 81 -5.22 4.39 -4.74
N LEU A 82 -5.01 4.50 -3.42
CA LEU A 82 -3.70 4.30 -2.81
C LEU A 82 -3.15 2.89 -3.08
N VAL A 83 -3.95 1.85 -2.89
CA VAL A 83 -3.51 0.46 -3.14
C VAL A 83 -3.18 0.24 -4.61
N ASP A 84 -3.96 0.79 -5.53
CA ASP A 84 -3.71 0.66 -6.96
C ASP A 84 -2.41 1.35 -7.35
N ALA A 85 -2.21 2.59 -6.88
CA ALA A 85 -0.97 3.33 -7.06
C ALA A 85 0.25 2.55 -6.55
N VAL A 86 0.20 1.98 -5.34
CA VAL A 86 1.32 1.17 -4.79
C VAL A 86 1.58 -0.10 -5.61
N ARG A 87 0.54 -0.67 -6.22
CA ARG A 87 0.66 -1.89 -7.03
C ARG A 87 1.19 -1.62 -8.43
N ASP A 88 0.86 -0.47 -9.00
CA ASP A 88 1.33 0.02 -10.31
C ASP A 88 2.74 0.60 -10.24
N ALA A 89 3.09 1.22 -9.11
CA ALA A 89 4.40 1.79 -8.90
C ALA A 89 5.51 0.76 -9.17
N PRO A 90 6.61 1.18 -9.82
CA PRO A 90 7.75 0.31 -10.02
C PRO A 90 8.20 -0.19 -8.66
N ARG A 91 8.20 -1.51 -8.49
CA ARG A 91 8.84 -2.11 -7.33
C ARG A 91 10.31 -1.84 -7.52
N GLU A 92 10.92 -1.08 -6.62
CA GLU A 92 12.38 -1.00 -6.58
C GLU A 92 12.89 -2.41 -6.27
N ASP A 93 13.24 -3.15 -7.32
CA ASP A 93 14.16 -4.27 -7.21
C ASP A 93 15.52 -3.64 -6.91
N ARG A 94 15.83 -3.49 -5.63
CA ARG A 94 17.09 -2.90 -5.19
C ARG A 94 18.24 -3.89 -5.44
N ALA A 95 18.54 -4.17 -6.71
CA ALA A 95 19.83 -4.61 -7.26
C ALA A 95 19.71 -4.94 -8.77
N ASP A 96 19.88 -3.97 -9.67
CA ASP A 96 20.78 -4.10 -10.85
C ASP A 96 20.85 -2.76 -11.61
N HIS A 97 21.61 -1.82 -11.07
CA HIS A 97 22.24 -0.79 -11.90
C HIS A 97 23.74 -0.80 -11.57
N SER A 98 24.38 -1.97 -11.71
CA SER A 98 25.81 -1.97 -12.03
C SER A 98 25.91 -1.57 -13.50
N THR A 99 25.96 -0.26 -13.73
CA THR A 99 26.30 0.32 -15.01
C THR A 99 27.53 -0.39 -15.56
N ASN A 100 27.33 -1.02 -16.72
CA ASN A 100 28.35 -1.37 -17.67
C ASN A 100 29.13 -0.10 -18.05
N GLU A 101 30.18 0.22 -17.31
CA GLU A 101 31.25 1.14 -17.71
C GLU A 101 32.34 0.25 -18.33
N GLY A 102 32.34 0.13 -19.66
CA GLY A 102 33.44 -0.52 -20.37
C GLY A 102 34.65 0.42 -20.43
N GLN A 103 35.83 -0.08 -20.07
CA GLN A 103 37.11 0.18 -20.73
C GLN A 103 38.04 -1.01 -20.54
#